data_AF-A0A947MNE5-F1
#
_entry.id   AF-A0A947MNE5-F1
#
_cell.length_a   1.000
_cell.length_b   1.000
_cell.length_c   1.000
_cell.angle_alpha   90.00
_cell.angle_beta   90.00
_cell.angle_gamma   90.00
#
_symmetry.space_group_name_H-M   'P 1'
#
loop_
_entity.id
_entity.type
_entity.pdbx_description
1 polymer ?
#
loop_
_entity_poly.entity_id
_entity_poly.type
_entity_poly.pdbx_seq_one_letter_code
_entity_poly.pdbx_strand_id
1 'polypeptide(L)'
;MTSSLETTAPPAETNVTSPTTAELMAAVSRLSDDVATLVKAQAAKDDLLREMTPVAKEVMAVLTNRLDEAERAGWFEFGRALLGVAERVAGHYSPEDVRQLGDNIVAILDTVKRLTQPDMLTVLRDVTDAVNGDTTPVGIYGMMKATRDDDVKRGFGVLVALLKQLGRSTAGLAPSPKRSLATMLAPRRTPPALPAAALAPRAAAPRDPVATVLRSSPPTGADACGISSPKGVRDESWTHDWALAEATRQGLVLTDAHWALIDWARHEQGENGVSPNIRRLSTATDVPIKEIYALFPKAPAKSIAILAGIPKPAGCI
;
A
#
# COMPACT_ATOMS: atom_id res chain seq x y z
N MET A 1 -87.04 -6.87 68.50
CA MET A 1 -87.32 -7.53 67.20
C MET A 1 -86.10 -7.33 66.32
N THR A 2 -85.57 -8.45 65.79
CA THR A 2 -84.57 -8.60 64.69
C THR A 2 -83.22 -7.90 64.94
N SER A 3 -82.16 -8.52 65.48
CA SER A 3 -81.49 -9.82 65.21
C SER A 3 -80.88 -9.93 63.80
N SER A 4 -79.55 -10.15 63.81
CA SER A 4 -78.69 -10.76 62.77
C SER A 4 -78.16 -9.84 61.66
N LEU A 5 -76.88 -9.78 61.23
CA LEU A 5 -75.56 -10.40 61.51
C LEU A 5 -74.56 -9.45 60.77
N GLU A 6 -73.56 -8.83 61.39
CA GLU A 6 -72.18 -9.29 61.61
C GLU A 6 -71.46 -10.02 60.44
N THR A 7 -70.21 -9.57 60.19
CA THR A 7 -69.02 -10.37 59.83
C THR A 7 -68.75 -10.68 58.34
N THR A 8 -67.54 -10.84 57.78
CA THR A 8 -66.12 -10.44 58.00
C THR A 8 -65.33 -11.18 56.88
N ALA A 9 -64.55 -10.46 56.06
CA ALA A 9 -63.29 -10.89 55.38
C ALA A 9 -63.29 -11.99 54.24
N PRO A 10 -62.12 -12.44 53.68
CA PRO A 10 -61.58 -12.22 52.30
C PRO A 10 -61.22 -13.57 51.57
N PRO A 11 -60.08 -13.78 50.85
CA PRO A 11 -59.54 -13.30 49.55
C PRO A 11 -59.47 -14.38 48.43
N ALA A 12 -59.06 -13.96 47.21
CA ALA A 12 -58.37 -14.70 46.13
C ALA A 12 -58.64 -16.22 45.94
N GLU A 13 -59.29 -16.58 44.82
CA GLU A 13 -59.18 -17.92 44.22
C GLU A 13 -58.72 -17.81 42.76
N THR A 14 -57.47 -18.17 42.53
CA THR A 14 -56.94 -18.56 41.22
C THR A 14 -57.68 -19.80 40.76
N ASN A 15 -58.64 -19.64 39.85
CA ASN A 15 -59.38 -20.75 39.27
C ASN A 15 -58.45 -21.57 38.35
N VAL A 16 -57.92 -22.66 38.89
CA VAL A 16 -57.29 -23.73 38.12
C VAL A 16 -58.43 -24.54 37.52
N THR A 17 -58.89 -24.15 36.33
CA THR A 17 -59.80 -25.00 35.55
C THR A 17 -59.02 -26.24 35.17
N SER A 18 -59.33 -27.38 35.79
CA SER A 18 -58.80 -28.69 35.39
C SER A 18 -59.07 -28.89 33.90
N PRO A 19 -58.04 -29.16 33.07
CA PRO A 19 -58.21 -29.26 31.63
C PRO A 19 -59.27 -30.31 31.30
N THR A 20 -60.18 -29.97 30.40
CA THR A 20 -61.24 -30.90 30.02
C THR A 20 -60.62 -32.10 29.31
N THR A 21 -61.22 -33.28 29.45
CA THR A 21 -60.74 -34.52 28.83
C THR A 21 -60.54 -34.38 27.32
N ALA A 22 -61.35 -33.55 26.65
CA ALA A 22 -61.21 -33.23 25.23
C ALA A 22 -59.94 -32.43 24.90
N GLU A 23 -59.55 -31.46 25.76
CA GLU A 23 -58.34 -30.66 25.58
C GLU A 23 -57.07 -31.50 25.79
N LEU A 24 -57.09 -32.41 26.77
CA LEU A 24 -56.02 -33.37 26.99
C LEU A 24 -55.85 -34.32 25.80
N MET A 25 -56.94 -34.87 25.24
CA MET A 25 -56.84 -35.72 24.05
C MET A 25 -56.32 -34.94 22.84
N ALA A 26 -56.80 -33.71 22.63
CA ALA A 26 -56.31 -32.87 21.53
C ALA A 26 -54.82 -32.52 21.68
N ALA A 27 -54.35 -32.25 22.90
CA ALA A 27 -52.93 -32.00 23.18
C ALA A 27 -52.06 -33.25 22.94
N VAL A 28 -52.54 -34.43 23.33
CA VAL A 28 -51.84 -35.71 23.10
C VAL A 28 -51.75 -36.02 21.60
N SER A 29 -52.81 -35.80 20.82
CA SER A 29 -52.77 -36.00 19.37
C SER A 29 -51.79 -35.04 18.68
N ARG A 30 -51.77 -33.76 19.08
CA ARG A 30 -50.78 -32.79 18.56
C ARG A 30 -49.35 -33.20 18.89
N LEU A 31 -49.11 -33.65 20.12
CA LEU A 31 -47.79 -34.13 20.53
C LEU A 31 -47.36 -35.37 19.74
N SER A 32 -48.28 -36.28 19.43
CA SER A 32 -48.01 -37.43 18.56
C SER A 32 -47.64 -37.02 17.13
N ASP A 33 -48.33 -36.03 16.57
CA ASP A 33 -48.05 -35.51 15.23
C ASP A 33 -46.70 -34.77 15.17
N ASP A 34 -46.36 -34.01 16.20
CA ASP A 34 -45.05 -33.34 16.34
C ASP A 34 -43.91 -34.37 16.45
N VAL A 35 -44.09 -35.44 17.23
CA VAL A 35 -43.12 -36.53 17.29
C VAL A 35 -42.99 -37.23 15.94
N ALA A 36 -44.09 -37.47 15.23
CA ALA A 36 -44.06 -38.09 13.91
C ALA A 36 -43.34 -37.21 12.86
N THR A 37 -43.49 -35.89 12.92
CA THR A 37 -42.76 -34.96 12.04
C THR A 37 -41.28 -34.88 12.38
N LEU A 38 -40.90 -34.91 13.66
CA LEU A 38 -39.51 -34.98 14.09
C LEU A 38 -38.81 -36.27 13.67
N VAL A 39 -39.49 -37.42 13.79
CA VAL A 39 -38.95 -38.71 13.34
C VAL A 39 -38.71 -38.71 11.83
N LYS A 40 -39.63 -38.14 11.04
CA LYS A 40 -39.42 -37.96 9.59
C LYS A 40 -38.24 -37.04 9.27
N ALA A 41 -38.09 -35.95 10.02
CA ALA A 41 -36.95 -35.04 9.87
C ALA A 41 -35.62 -35.72 10.24
N GLN A 42 -35.63 -36.66 11.19
CA GLN A 42 -34.44 -37.41 11.60
C GLN A 42 -34.07 -38.47 10.55
N ALA A 43 -35.05 -39.20 10.03
CA ALA A 43 -34.86 -40.16 8.94
C ALA A 43 -34.29 -39.47 7.69
N ALA A 44 -34.77 -38.28 7.35
CA ALA A 44 -34.25 -37.50 6.23
C ALA A 44 -32.78 -37.09 6.42
N LYS A 45 -32.33 -36.81 7.65
CA LYS A 45 -30.92 -36.52 7.95
C LYS A 45 -30.06 -37.78 7.86
N ASP A 46 -30.55 -38.91 8.35
CA ASP A 46 -29.83 -40.18 8.29
C ASP A 46 -29.65 -40.66 6.85
N ASP A 47 -30.67 -40.46 6.00
CA ASP A 47 -30.59 -40.73 4.57
C ASP A 47 -29.58 -39.81 3.87
N LEU A 48 -29.60 -38.51 4.16
CA LEU A 48 -28.59 -37.56 3.66
C LEU A 48 -27.16 -37.97 4.08
N LEU A 49 -26.97 -38.36 5.34
CA LEU A 49 -25.67 -38.81 5.83
C LEU A 49 -25.22 -40.09 5.13
N ARG A 50 -26.14 -41.03 4.86
CA ARG A 50 -25.84 -42.23 4.05
C ARG A 50 -25.39 -41.87 2.65
N GLU A 51 -26.03 -40.90 2.01
CA GLU A 51 -25.67 -40.43 0.67
C GLU A 51 -24.34 -39.66 0.66
N MET A 52 -24.02 -38.90 1.71
CA MET A 52 -22.76 -38.17 1.83
C MET A 52 -21.57 -39.07 2.19
N THR A 53 -21.81 -40.21 2.87
CA THR A 53 -20.77 -41.15 3.28
C THR A 53 -19.84 -41.62 2.14
N PRO A 54 -20.32 -42.07 0.97
CA PRO A 54 -19.45 -42.46 -0.14
C PRO A 54 -18.61 -41.29 -0.66
N VAL A 55 -19.20 -40.10 -0.79
CA VAL A 55 -18.48 -38.88 -1.20
C VAL A 55 -17.37 -38.54 -0.21
N ALA A 56 -17.67 -38.58 1.09
CA ALA A 56 -16.70 -38.34 2.14
C ALA A 56 -15.55 -39.36 2.08
N LYS A 57 -15.84 -40.65 1.84
CA LYS A 57 -14.81 -41.69 1.69
C LYS A 57 -13.90 -41.45 0.48
N GLU A 58 -14.47 -41.05 -0.66
CA GLU A 58 -13.70 -40.76 -1.87
C GLU A 58 -12.81 -39.52 -1.69
N VAL A 59 -13.36 -38.45 -1.09
CA VAL A 59 -12.59 -37.25 -0.74
C VAL A 59 -11.47 -37.57 0.24
N MET A 60 -11.75 -38.36 1.28
CA MET A 60 -10.74 -38.77 2.25
C MET A 60 -9.65 -39.66 1.63
N ALA A 61 -9.99 -40.52 0.68
CA ALA A 61 -9.00 -41.30 -0.05
C ALA A 61 -8.06 -40.41 -0.88
N VAL A 62 -8.61 -39.42 -1.59
CA VAL A 62 -7.81 -38.44 -2.35
C VAL A 62 -6.93 -37.62 -1.41
N LEU A 63 -7.49 -37.14 -0.30
CA LEU A 63 -6.76 -36.34 0.67
C LEU A 63 -5.63 -37.15 1.30
N THR A 64 -5.88 -38.41 1.66
CA THR A 64 -4.86 -39.32 2.22
C THR A 64 -3.73 -39.56 1.22
N ASN A 65 -4.04 -39.83 -0.05
CA ASN A 65 -3.02 -40.01 -1.09
C ASN A 65 -2.16 -38.74 -1.28
N ARG A 66 -2.79 -37.55 -1.29
CA ARG A 66 -2.08 -36.28 -1.39
C ARG A 66 -1.23 -35.99 -0.14
N LEU A 67 -1.72 -36.36 1.03
CA LEU A 67 -1.01 -36.21 2.29
C LEU A 67 0.22 -37.12 2.33
N ASP A 68 0.06 -38.37 1.88
CA ASP A 68 1.12 -39.36 1.81
C ASP A 68 2.19 -38.99 0.76
N GLU A 69 1.78 -38.45 -0.40
CA GLU A 69 2.70 -37.83 -1.36
C GLU A 69 3.47 -36.66 -0.75
N ALA A 70 2.79 -35.79 0.02
CA ALA A 70 3.43 -34.67 0.69
C ALA A 70 4.41 -35.13 1.79
N GLU A 71 4.07 -36.17 2.54
CA GLU A 71 4.93 -36.79 3.54
C GLU A 71 6.17 -37.44 2.91
N ARG A 72 6.00 -38.22 1.84
CA ARG A 72 7.11 -38.81 1.07
C ARG A 72 8.01 -37.76 0.43
N ALA A 73 7.44 -36.64 -0.01
CA ALA A 73 8.18 -35.49 -0.52
C ALA A 73 8.85 -34.66 0.59
N GLY A 74 8.66 -35.00 1.87
CA GLY A 74 9.32 -34.35 3.00
C GLY A 74 8.71 -33.00 3.38
N TRP A 75 7.53 -32.65 2.88
CA TRP A 75 6.87 -31.37 3.19
C TRP A 75 6.58 -31.20 4.68
N PHE A 76 6.21 -32.28 5.37
CA PHE A 76 5.96 -32.24 6.81
C PHE A 76 7.22 -32.01 7.64
N GLU A 77 8.34 -32.64 7.27
CA GLU A 77 9.63 -32.43 7.93
C GLU A 77 10.13 -31.01 7.70
N PHE A 78 10.04 -30.52 6.46
CA PHE A 78 10.37 -29.13 6.13
C PHE A 78 9.52 -28.14 6.92
N GLY A 79 8.20 -28.36 6.99
CA GLY A 79 7.28 -27.51 7.74
C GLY A 79 7.57 -27.51 9.25
N ARG A 80 7.84 -28.68 9.85
CA ARG A 80 8.25 -28.78 11.26
C ARG A 80 9.59 -28.08 11.51
N ALA A 81 10.56 -28.23 10.61
CA ALA A 81 11.84 -27.53 10.72
C ALA A 81 11.66 -26.01 10.61
N LEU A 82 10.83 -25.54 9.68
CA LEU A 82 10.51 -24.13 9.50
C LEU A 82 9.83 -23.55 10.74
N LEU A 83 8.87 -24.28 11.32
CA LEU A 83 8.22 -23.90 12.58
C LEU A 83 9.21 -23.83 13.74
N GLY A 84 10.12 -24.80 13.85
CA GLY A 84 11.16 -24.78 14.89
C GLY A 84 12.17 -23.64 14.72
N VAL A 85 12.40 -23.16 13.50
CA VAL A 85 13.17 -21.93 13.23
C VAL A 85 12.33 -20.71 13.62
N ALA A 86 11.06 -20.65 13.20
CA ALA A 86 10.16 -19.56 13.52
C ALA A 86 9.97 -19.38 15.04
N GLU A 87 9.88 -20.47 15.79
CA GLU A 87 9.78 -20.45 17.25
C GLU A 87 11.07 -19.94 17.93
N ARG A 88 12.24 -20.36 17.44
CA ARG A 88 13.53 -19.83 17.91
C ARG A 88 13.69 -18.34 17.61
N VAL A 89 13.26 -17.91 16.42
CA VAL A 89 13.28 -16.50 16.02
C VAL A 89 12.29 -15.70 16.87
N ALA A 90 11.05 -16.17 17.05
CA ALA A 90 10.05 -15.52 17.88
C ALA A 90 10.43 -15.47 19.37
N GLY A 91 11.23 -16.43 19.85
CA GLY A 91 11.75 -16.46 21.21
C GLY A 91 12.95 -15.53 21.45
N HIS A 92 13.57 -14.97 20.41
CA HIS A 92 14.76 -14.10 20.54
C HIS A 92 14.55 -12.70 19.95
N TYR A 93 13.62 -12.56 19.00
CA TYR A 93 13.35 -11.33 18.27
C TYR A 93 11.89 -10.94 18.47
N SER A 94 11.64 -9.64 18.64
CA SER A 94 10.28 -9.15 18.80
C SER A 94 9.49 -9.29 17.48
N PRO A 95 8.14 -9.26 17.53
CA PRO A 95 7.31 -9.27 16.31
C PRO A 95 7.58 -8.08 15.37
N GLU A 96 8.21 -7.01 15.85
CA GLU A 96 8.64 -5.86 15.04
C GLU A 96 9.97 -6.15 14.33
N ASP A 97 10.93 -6.79 15.02
CA ASP A 97 12.24 -7.15 14.46
C ASP A 97 12.09 -8.17 13.32
N VAL A 98 11.17 -9.13 13.45
CA VAL A 98 10.88 -10.11 12.39
C VAL A 98 10.29 -9.43 11.15
N ARG A 99 9.46 -8.39 11.33
CA ARG A 99 8.90 -7.61 10.21
C ARG A 99 9.98 -6.78 9.51
N GLN A 100 10.84 -6.11 10.26
CA GLN A 100 11.99 -5.39 9.70
C GLN A 100 12.97 -6.33 9.00
N LEU A 101 13.18 -7.54 9.55
CA LEU A 101 14.00 -8.56 8.91
C LEU A 101 13.41 -9.01 7.57
N GLY A 102 12.08 -9.14 7.47
CA GLY A 102 11.40 -9.41 6.20
C GLY A 102 11.70 -8.34 5.14
N ASP A 103 11.59 -7.06 5.51
CA ASP A 103 11.89 -5.93 4.60
C ASP A 103 13.38 -5.90 4.19
N ASN A 104 14.28 -6.18 5.12
CA ASN A 104 15.72 -6.20 4.88
C ASN A 104 16.17 -7.44 4.08
N ILE A 105 15.55 -8.60 4.29
CA ILE A 105 15.83 -9.83 3.54
C ILE A 105 15.55 -9.62 2.06
N VAL A 106 14.50 -8.90 1.69
CA VAL A 106 14.22 -8.58 0.27
C VAL A 106 15.36 -7.75 -0.32
N ALA A 107 15.86 -6.75 0.39
CA ALA A 107 17.01 -5.96 -0.06
C ALA A 107 18.28 -6.80 -0.21
N ILE A 108 18.54 -7.72 0.73
CA ILE A 108 19.65 -8.67 0.66
C ILE A 108 19.49 -9.62 -0.53
N LEU A 109 18.29 -10.19 -0.73
CA LEU A 109 18.00 -11.09 -1.84
C LEU A 109 18.12 -10.39 -3.20
N ASP A 110 17.66 -9.15 -3.31
CA ASP A 110 17.86 -8.34 -4.51
C ASP A 110 19.34 -8.03 -4.76
N THR A 111 20.13 -7.84 -3.69
CA THR A 111 21.58 -7.67 -3.80
C THR A 111 22.23 -8.96 -4.29
N VAL A 112 21.88 -10.11 -3.71
CA VAL A 112 22.37 -11.43 -4.16
C VAL A 112 21.96 -11.69 -5.61
N LYS A 113 20.73 -11.34 -5.99
CA LYS A 113 20.23 -11.43 -7.36
C LYS A 113 21.02 -10.52 -8.31
N ARG A 114 21.38 -9.30 -7.90
CA ARG A 114 22.23 -8.38 -8.67
C ARG A 114 23.67 -8.89 -8.79
N LEU A 115 24.21 -9.50 -7.74
CA LEU A 115 25.55 -10.10 -7.76
C LEU A 115 25.61 -11.36 -8.63
N THR A 116 24.50 -12.10 -8.74
CA THR A 116 24.37 -13.26 -9.61
C THR A 116 23.90 -12.91 -11.03
N GLN A 117 23.83 -11.61 -11.37
CA GLN A 117 23.62 -11.20 -12.76
C GLN A 117 24.82 -11.63 -13.63
N PRO A 118 24.58 -12.01 -14.90
CA PRO A 118 25.61 -12.53 -15.80
C PRO A 118 26.79 -11.56 -15.98
N ASP A 119 26.54 -10.26 -15.98
CA ASP A 119 27.58 -9.23 -16.15
C ASP A 119 28.53 -9.20 -14.94
N MET A 120 28.01 -9.30 -13.71
CA MET A 120 28.82 -9.31 -12.48
C MET A 120 29.58 -10.63 -12.33
N LEU A 121 28.98 -11.75 -12.74
CA LEU A 121 29.65 -13.05 -12.76
C LEU A 121 30.85 -13.07 -13.72
N THR A 122 30.75 -12.37 -14.85
CA THR A 122 31.87 -12.20 -15.80
C THR A 122 33.01 -11.42 -15.15
N VAL A 123 32.71 -10.26 -14.55
CA VAL A 123 33.73 -9.46 -13.83
C VAL A 123 34.41 -10.26 -12.72
N LEU A 124 33.65 -11.05 -11.95
CA LEU A 124 34.20 -11.87 -10.87
C LEU A 124 35.13 -12.97 -11.40
N ARG A 125 34.77 -13.59 -12.53
CA ARG A 125 35.62 -14.60 -13.20
C ARG A 125 36.89 -13.97 -13.76
N ASP A 126 36.78 -12.85 -14.46
CA ASP A 126 37.93 -12.13 -15.03
C ASP A 126 38.94 -11.73 -13.94
N VAL A 127 38.45 -11.28 -12.78
CA VAL A 127 39.28 -10.97 -11.60
C VAL A 127 39.92 -12.24 -11.03
N THR A 128 39.18 -13.34 -10.94
CA THR A 128 39.69 -14.61 -10.43
C THR A 128 40.77 -15.20 -11.34
N ASP A 129 40.57 -15.12 -12.66
CA ASP A 129 41.54 -15.55 -13.66
C ASP A 129 42.79 -14.66 -13.66
N ALA A 130 42.64 -13.35 -13.47
CA ALA A 130 43.77 -12.43 -13.32
C ALA A 130 44.59 -12.68 -12.04
N VAL A 131 43.96 -13.14 -10.95
CA VAL A 131 44.64 -13.47 -9.68
C VAL A 131 45.30 -14.86 -9.73
N ASN A 132 44.71 -15.81 -10.45
CA ASN A 132 45.26 -17.17 -10.61
C ASN A 132 46.29 -17.28 -11.73
N GLY A 133 46.38 -16.27 -12.62
CA GLY A 133 47.43 -16.20 -13.62
C GLY A 133 48.80 -15.87 -12.98
N ASP A 134 49.87 -16.44 -13.53
CA ASP A 134 51.25 -16.16 -13.12
C ASP A 134 51.60 -14.68 -13.36
N THR A 135 51.30 -13.83 -12.38
CA THR A 135 51.61 -12.41 -12.42
C THR A 135 53.05 -12.20 -11.95
N THR A 136 53.92 -11.78 -12.87
CA THR A 136 55.28 -11.39 -12.51
C THR A 136 55.25 -10.05 -11.77
N PRO A 137 55.95 -9.90 -10.63
CA PRO A 137 55.98 -8.65 -9.88
C PRO A 137 56.50 -7.52 -10.76
N VAL A 138 55.68 -6.49 -10.96
CA VAL A 138 56.06 -5.34 -11.77
C VAL A 138 57.01 -4.46 -10.94
N GLY A 139 58.27 -4.37 -11.34
CA GLY A 139 59.25 -3.50 -10.69
C GLY A 139 58.89 -2.01 -10.78
N ILE A 140 59.57 -1.14 -10.01
CA ILE A 140 59.26 0.30 -9.89
C ILE A 140 59.06 1.01 -11.25
N TYR A 141 59.91 0.71 -12.24
CA TYR A 141 59.79 1.29 -13.59
C TYR A 141 58.60 0.71 -14.39
N GLY A 142 58.32 -0.58 -14.23
CA GLY A 142 57.17 -1.22 -14.85
C GLY A 142 55.84 -0.74 -14.25
N MET A 143 55.82 -0.40 -12.96
CA MET A 143 54.67 0.24 -12.31
C MET A 143 54.35 1.61 -12.93
N MET A 144 55.38 2.41 -13.21
CA MET A 144 55.24 3.75 -13.82
C MET A 144 54.80 3.67 -15.30
N LYS A 145 55.18 2.60 -16.00
CA LYS A 145 54.70 2.31 -17.37
C LYS A 145 53.28 1.76 -17.35
N ALA A 146 52.92 0.92 -16.36
CA ALA A 146 51.56 0.37 -16.21
C ALA A 146 50.52 1.47 -15.98
N THR A 147 50.86 2.57 -15.30
CA THR A 147 49.94 3.71 -15.14
C THR A 147 49.61 4.42 -16.47
N ARG A 148 50.42 4.20 -17.52
CA ARG A 148 50.17 4.72 -18.87
C ARG A 148 49.33 3.79 -19.73
N ASP A 149 49.07 2.56 -19.29
CA ASP A 149 48.20 1.62 -19.97
C ASP A 149 46.74 2.08 -19.93
N ASP A 150 46.02 1.90 -21.04
CA ASP A 150 44.65 2.39 -21.16
C ASP A 150 43.66 1.55 -20.35
N ASP A 151 43.92 0.27 -20.13
CA ASP A 151 43.06 -0.59 -19.32
C ASP A 151 43.21 -0.28 -17.82
N VAL A 152 44.43 0.03 -17.38
CA VAL A 152 44.70 0.52 -16.02
C VAL A 152 44.01 1.86 -15.75
N LYS A 153 44.02 2.79 -16.72
CA LYS A 153 43.29 4.07 -16.61
C LYS A 153 41.78 3.87 -16.53
N ARG A 154 41.23 2.94 -17.32
CA ARG A 154 39.79 2.58 -17.27
C ARG A 154 39.43 2.01 -15.90
N GLY A 155 40.21 1.06 -15.38
CA GLY A 155 40.01 0.48 -14.05
C GLY A 155 40.08 1.52 -12.93
N PHE A 156 41.07 2.41 -12.99
CA PHE A 156 41.19 3.52 -12.05
C PHE A 156 39.99 4.50 -12.15
N GLY A 157 39.47 4.73 -13.36
CA GLY A 157 38.25 5.52 -13.58
C GLY A 157 37.02 4.93 -12.90
N VAL A 158 36.83 3.61 -12.99
CA VAL A 158 35.75 2.89 -12.29
C VAL A 158 35.92 3.00 -10.78
N LEU A 159 37.14 2.80 -10.26
CA LEU A 159 37.45 2.94 -8.84
C LEU A 159 37.14 4.35 -8.31
N VAL A 160 37.54 5.39 -9.06
CA VAL A 160 37.24 6.78 -8.72
C VAL A 160 35.74 7.08 -8.79
N ALA A 161 35.02 6.51 -9.75
CA ALA A 161 33.57 6.65 -9.85
C ALA A 161 32.86 6.01 -8.64
N LEU A 162 33.29 4.80 -8.23
CA LEU A 162 32.82 4.12 -7.03
C LEU A 162 33.10 4.95 -5.77
N LEU A 163 34.31 5.47 -5.61
CA LEU A 163 34.68 6.35 -4.50
C LEU A 163 33.84 7.63 -4.47
N LYS A 164 33.61 8.27 -5.62
CA LYS A 164 32.72 9.44 -5.72
C LYS A 164 31.28 9.10 -5.34
N GLN A 165 30.79 7.95 -5.74
CA GLN A 165 29.44 7.50 -5.42
C GLN A 165 29.30 7.17 -3.94
N LEU A 166 30.29 6.52 -3.34
CA LEU A 166 30.37 6.25 -1.91
C LEU A 166 30.45 7.55 -1.08
N GLY A 167 31.21 8.54 -1.57
CA GLY A 167 31.28 9.87 -0.96
C GLY A 167 29.95 10.63 -1.01
N ARG A 168 29.17 10.49 -2.10
CA ARG A 168 27.84 11.10 -2.23
C ARG A 168 26.79 10.40 -1.37
N SER A 169 26.84 9.08 -1.25
CA SER A 169 25.91 8.33 -0.40
C SER A 169 26.20 8.50 1.10
N THR A 170 27.47 8.71 1.47
CA THR A 170 27.86 9.06 2.85
C THR A 170 27.68 10.55 3.18
N ALA A 171 27.54 11.43 2.17
CA ALA A 171 27.25 12.85 2.40
C ALA A 171 25.89 13.11 3.07
N GLY A 172 24.94 12.15 2.98
CA GLY A 172 23.70 12.18 3.77
C GLY A 172 23.85 11.75 5.23
N LEU A 173 24.99 11.15 5.60
CA LEU A 173 25.30 10.64 6.95
C LEU A 173 26.34 11.50 7.68
N ALA A 174 26.94 12.49 7.02
CA ALA A 174 27.94 13.36 7.64
C ALA A 174 27.26 14.42 8.52
N PRO A 175 27.66 14.57 9.80
CA PRO A 175 27.22 15.71 10.61
C PRO A 175 27.72 17.01 9.95
N SER A 176 26.79 17.93 9.74
CA SER A 176 27.04 19.23 9.10
C SER A 176 28.30 19.89 9.66
N PRO A 177 29.23 20.39 8.81
CA PRO A 177 30.38 21.12 9.31
C PRO A 177 29.86 22.36 10.03
N LYS A 178 30.27 22.53 11.29
CA LYS A 178 29.91 23.66 12.15
C LYS A 178 30.14 24.95 11.36
N ARG A 179 29.07 25.57 10.88
CA ARG A 179 29.10 26.91 10.28
C ARG A 179 29.73 27.83 11.33
N SER A 180 30.92 28.35 11.04
CA SER A 180 31.62 29.21 11.97
C SER A 180 30.77 30.44 12.28
N LEU A 181 30.74 30.86 13.54
CA LEU A 181 30.05 32.06 14.03
C LEU A 181 30.49 33.33 13.26
N ALA A 182 31.69 33.33 12.66
CA ALA A 182 32.18 34.40 11.79
C ALA A 182 31.36 34.55 10.50
N THR A 183 30.70 33.49 10.02
CA THR A 183 29.83 33.53 8.84
C THR A 183 28.42 34.04 9.16
N MET A 184 28.00 33.99 10.44
CA MET A 184 26.74 34.61 10.89
C MET A 184 26.89 36.09 11.25
N LEU A 185 28.09 36.54 11.60
CA LEU A 185 28.40 37.91 12.00
C LEU A 185 29.03 38.77 10.89
N ALA A 186 29.12 38.24 9.66
CA ALA A 186 29.47 39.07 8.51
C ALA A 186 28.37 40.13 8.31
N PRO A 187 28.70 41.43 8.26
CA PRO A 187 27.69 42.46 8.02
C PRO A 187 27.05 42.18 6.67
N ARG A 188 25.70 42.08 6.65
CA ARG A 188 24.93 41.97 5.41
C ARG A 188 25.42 43.08 4.47
N ARG A 189 26.08 42.70 3.37
CA ARG A 189 26.30 43.63 2.27
C ARG A 189 24.91 44.04 1.79
N THR A 190 24.59 45.30 2.01
CA THR A 190 23.41 45.96 1.47
C THR A 190 23.43 45.76 -0.04
N PRO A 191 22.35 45.24 -0.66
CA PRO A 191 22.27 45.25 -2.12
C PRO A 191 22.40 46.70 -2.61
N PRO A 192 23.11 46.96 -3.72
CA PRO A 192 23.27 48.32 -4.23
C PRO A 192 21.89 48.92 -4.54
N ALA A 193 21.66 50.11 -4.01
CA ALA A 193 20.45 50.90 -4.26
C ALA A 193 20.31 51.16 -5.76
N LEU A 194 19.24 50.64 -6.34
CA LEU A 194 18.80 51.03 -7.67
C LEU A 194 18.48 52.53 -7.65
N PRO A 195 19.02 53.33 -8.59
CA PRO A 195 18.72 54.76 -8.62
C PRO A 195 17.26 55.01 -8.98
N ALA A 196 16.63 55.89 -8.18
CA ALA A 196 15.29 56.39 -8.37
C ALA A 196 15.20 57.25 -9.65
N ALA A 197 14.73 56.65 -10.75
CA ALA A 197 14.22 57.38 -11.90
C ALA A 197 12.69 57.51 -11.79
N ALA A 198 12.30 58.76 -11.50
CA ALA A 198 11.00 59.42 -11.64
C ALA A 198 9.75 58.58 -12.03
N LEU A 199 8.75 58.68 -11.14
CA LEU A 199 7.33 58.42 -11.36
C LEU A 199 6.81 58.99 -12.70
N ALA A 200 6.09 58.15 -13.44
CA ALA A 200 4.98 58.58 -14.30
C ALA A 200 3.70 57.85 -13.81
N PRO A 201 2.56 58.55 -13.68
CA PRO A 201 1.38 58.03 -13.02
C PRO A 201 0.66 57.00 -13.91
N ARG A 202 0.29 55.88 -13.30
CA ARG A 202 -0.55 54.83 -13.86
C ARG A 202 -1.94 55.42 -14.12
N ALA A 203 -2.20 55.80 -15.37
CA ALA A 203 -3.51 56.22 -15.83
C ALA A 203 -4.50 55.07 -15.65
N ALA A 204 -5.53 55.33 -14.86
CA ALA A 204 -6.72 54.50 -14.73
C ALA A 204 -7.42 54.41 -16.10
N ALA A 205 -7.63 53.19 -16.59
CA ALA A 205 -8.55 52.90 -17.67
C ALA A 205 -9.83 52.28 -17.07
N PRO A 206 -11.01 52.54 -17.67
CA PRO A 206 -12.22 52.90 -16.94
C PRO A 206 -13.01 51.70 -16.44
N ARG A 207 -13.74 51.93 -15.35
CA ARG A 207 -14.87 51.10 -14.94
C ARG A 207 -16.15 51.59 -15.63
N ASP A 208 -17.05 50.63 -15.81
CA ASP A 208 -18.52 50.72 -15.95
C ASP A 208 -19.09 50.44 -17.36
N PRO A 209 -20.35 49.95 -17.49
CA PRO A 209 -21.08 49.02 -16.59
C PRO A 209 -22.02 48.02 -17.33
N VAL A 210 -22.71 47.18 -16.55
CA VAL A 210 -24.00 46.46 -16.84
C VAL A 210 -23.98 45.27 -17.83
N ALA A 211 -24.10 44.09 -17.22
CA ALA A 211 -25.09 43.02 -17.43
C ALA A 211 -25.74 42.74 -18.82
N THR A 212 -25.86 41.44 -19.08
CA THR A 212 -27.05 40.73 -19.63
C THR A 212 -26.99 40.27 -21.10
N VAL A 213 -27.13 38.93 -21.27
CA VAL A 213 -27.78 38.19 -22.40
C VAL A 213 -26.98 38.09 -23.74
N LEU A 214 -26.88 36.99 -24.50
CA LEU A 214 -27.29 35.57 -24.45
C LEU A 214 -26.50 34.80 -25.55
N ARG A 215 -26.23 33.52 -25.27
CA ARG A 215 -26.17 32.33 -26.17
C ARG A 215 -25.51 32.41 -27.56
N SER A 216 -24.57 31.49 -27.78
CA SER A 216 -24.64 30.53 -28.90
C SER A 216 -23.84 29.24 -28.65
N SER A 217 -24.59 28.16 -28.44
CA SER A 217 -24.37 26.73 -28.76
C SER A 217 -23.11 25.95 -28.34
N PRO A 218 -23.29 24.65 -28.01
CA PRO A 218 -22.28 23.79 -27.41
C PRO A 218 -21.41 23.10 -28.47
N PRO A 219 -20.18 22.65 -28.17
CA PRO A 219 -19.63 21.50 -28.86
C PRO A 219 -20.38 20.27 -28.37
N THR A 220 -21.17 19.74 -29.30
CA THR A 220 -21.73 18.40 -29.34
C THR A 220 -20.77 17.37 -28.75
N GLY A 221 -21.25 16.65 -27.73
CA GLY A 221 -20.53 15.59 -27.03
C GLY A 221 -21.18 15.28 -25.69
N ALA A 222 -22.49 15.13 -25.70
CA ALA A 222 -23.26 14.67 -24.55
C ALA A 222 -22.96 13.19 -24.31
N ASP A 223 -22.06 12.91 -23.37
CA ASP A 223 -22.08 11.67 -22.61
C ASP A 223 -22.45 12.01 -21.16
N ALA A 224 -23.75 12.24 -20.95
CA ALA A 224 -24.38 12.20 -19.64
C ALA A 224 -24.41 10.74 -19.17
N CYS A 225 -23.29 10.24 -18.68
CA CYS A 225 -23.19 9.10 -17.76
C CYS A 225 -21.78 9.10 -17.17
N GLY A 226 -21.70 9.18 -15.84
CA GLY A 226 -20.45 9.36 -15.10
C GLY A 226 -19.51 8.16 -15.17
N ILE A 227 -18.72 8.05 -16.23
CA ILE A 227 -17.46 7.31 -16.28
C ILE A 227 -16.52 8.11 -17.17
N SER A 228 -15.69 8.97 -16.56
CA SER A 228 -14.57 9.56 -17.30
C SER A 228 -13.67 8.44 -17.80
N SER A 229 -13.43 8.44 -19.11
CA SER A 229 -12.67 7.43 -19.85
C SER A 229 -11.30 7.10 -19.22
N PRO A 230 -10.79 5.86 -19.37
CA PRO A 230 -9.60 5.33 -18.70
C PRO A 230 -8.25 5.85 -19.25
N LYS A 231 -8.26 6.84 -20.14
CA LYS A 231 -7.05 7.43 -20.72
C LYS A 231 -6.80 8.77 -20.04
N GLY A 232 -5.67 8.88 -19.34
CA GLY A 232 -5.23 10.08 -18.65
C GLY A 232 -5.33 11.32 -19.54
N VAL A 233 -5.53 12.47 -18.92
CA VAL A 233 -5.52 13.77 -19.59
C VAL A 233 -4.13 13.94 -20.23
N ARG A 234 -4.05 14.35 -21.51
CA ARG A 234 -2.73 14.65 -22.12
C ARG A 234 -2.08 15.74 -21.29
N ASP A 235 -0.79 15.60 -20.97
CA ASP A 235 -0.07 16.53 -20.08
C ASP A 235 -0.27 18.02 -20.45
N GLU A 236 -0.47 18.31 -21.73
CA GLU A 236 -0.71 19.65 -22.29
C GLU A 236 -2.08 20.28 -21.94
N SER A 237 -3.07 19.45 -21.61
CA SER A 237 -4.44 19.86 -21.26
C SER A 237 -4.70 19.92 -19.75
N TRP A 238 -3.72 19.54 -18.93
CA TRP A 238 -3.83 19.61 -17.48
C TRP A 238 -3.62 21.04 -17.00
N THR A 239 -4.55 21.52 -16.17
CA THR A 239 -4.49 22.85 -15.53
C THR A 239 -4.82 22.72 -14.05
N HIS A 240 -4.32 23.66 -13.24
CA HIS A 240 -4.61 23.71 -11.81
C HIS A 240 -6.11 23.83 -11.53
N ASP A 241 -6.83 24.59 -12.37
CA ASP A 241 -8.29 24.75 -12.29
C ASP A 241 -9.03 23.43 -12.59
N TRP A 242 -8.52 22.63 -13.53
CA TRP A 242 -9.07 21.30 -13.80
C TRP A 242 -8.91 20.37 -12.60
N ALA A 243 -7.73 20.33 -11.98
CA ALA A 243 -7.48 19.50 -10.81
C ALA A 243 -8.36 19.92 -9.61
N LEU A 244 -8.61 21.22 -9.44
CA LEU A 244 -9.53 21.74 -8.42
C LEU A 244 -10.98 21.33 -8.69
N ALA A 245 -11.43 21.39 -9.94
CA ALA A 245 -12.76 20.95 -10.35
C ALA A 245 -12.96 19.44 -10.17
N GLU A 246 -11.92 18.65 -10.46
CA GLU A 246 -11.89 17.19 -10.24
C GLU A 246 -11.93 16.83 -8.75
N ALA A 247 -11.12 17.50 -7.92
CA ALA A 247 -11.12 17.28 -6.47
C ALA A 247 -12.47 17.60 -5.83
N THR A 248 -13.10 18.71 -6.25
CA THR A 248 -14.43 19.10 -5.79
C THR A 248 -15.47 18.02 -6.12
N ARG A 249 -15.39 17.40 -7.30
CA ARG A 249 -16.28 16.29 -7.69
C ARG A 249 -16.08 15.03 -6.85
N GLN A 250 -14.86 14.77 -6.39
CA GLN A 250 -14.54 13.66 -5.51
C GLN A 250 -14.88 13.94 -4.03
N GLY A 251 -15.23 15.19 -3.70
CA GLY A 251 -15.52 15.65 -2.35
C GLY A 251 -14.26 15.93 -1.53
N LEU A 252 -13.14 16.25 -2.18
CA LEU A 252 -11.85 16.54 -1.56
C LEU A 252 -11.56 18.04 -1.61
N VAL A 253 -11.06 18.59 -0.50
CA VAL A 253 -10.53 19.96 -0.42
C VAL A 253 -9.02 19.87 -0.53
N LEU A 254 -8.46 20.41 -1.62
CA LEU A 254 -7.02 20.39 -1.85
C LEU A 254 -6.33 21.42 -0.94
N THR A 255 -5.57 20.91 0.02
CA THR A 255 -4.64 21.70 0.84
C THR A 255 -3.24 21.73 0.22
N ASP A 256 -2.34 22.55 0.74
CA ASP A 256 -0.94 22.62 0.28
C ASP A 256 -0.24 21.25 0.31
N ALA A 257 -0.57 20.39 1.29
CA ALA A 257 -0.07 19.02 1.37
C ALA A 257 -0.56 18.16 0.20
N HIS A 258 -1.78 18.36 -0.28
CA HIS A 258 -2.29 17.65 -1.45
C HIS A 258 -1.55 18.09 -2.72
N TRP A 259 -1.30 19.40 -2.86
CA TRP A 259 -0.57 19.96 -4.00
C TRP A 259 0.87 19.44 -4.08
N ALA A 260 1.58 19.38 -2.96
CA ALA A 260 2.93 18.81 -2.92
C ALA A 260 2.98 17.37 -3.45
N LEU A 261 1.97 16.55 -3.13
CA LEU A 261 1.87 15.15 -3.59
C LEU A 261 1.52 15.06 -5.08
N ILE A 262 0.61 15.93 -5.55
CA ILE A 262 0.17 15.98 -6.96
C ILE A 262 1.31 16.48 -7.87
N ASP A 263 1.99 17.55 -7.48
CA ASP A 263 3.09 18.13 -8.25
C ASP A 263 4.28 17.18 -8.34
N TRP A 264 4.61 16.51 -7.22
CA TRP A 264 5.64 15.48 -7.22
C TRP A 264 5.29 14.32 -8.15
N ALA A 265 4.04 13.84 -8.11
CA ALA A 265 3.58 12.76 -8.98
C ALA A 265 3.72 13.13 -10.47
N ARG A 266 3.42 14.39 -10.83
CA ARG A 266 3.58 14.90 -12.21
C ARG A 266 5.04 15.00 -12.63
N HIS A 267 5.91 15.48 -11.74
CA HIS A 267 7.35 15.55 -11.99
C HIS A 267 7.92 14.14 -12.21
N GLU A 268 7.54 13.17 -11.37
CA GLU A 268 8.04 11.80 -11.47
C GLU A 268 7.62 11.10 -12.78
N GLN A 269 6.40 11.35 -13.26
CA GLN A 269 5.94 10.83 -14.55
C GLN A 269 6.74 11.43 -15.71
N GLY A 270 7.04 12.73 -15.68
CA GLY A 270 7.84 13.38 -16.72
C GLY A 270 9.24 12.81 -16.85
N GLU A 271 9.85 12.38 -15.73
CA GLU A 271 11.21 11.83 -15.71
C GLU A 271 11.25 10.31 -15.94
N ASN A 272 10.37 9.55 -15.31
CA ASN A 272 10.45 8.09 -15.28
C ASN A 272 9.43 7.37 -16.18
N GLY A 273 8.40 8.08 -16.68
CA GLY A 273 7.34 7.50 -17.53
C GLY A 273 6.48 6.43 -16.84
N VAL A 274 6.62 6.25 -15.53
CA VAL A 274 5.92 5.22 -14.72
C VAL A 274 5.01 5.91 -13.71
N SER A 275 3.81 5.37 -13.52
CA SER A 275 2.85 5.89 -12.54
C SER A 275 3.38 5.74 -11.11
N PRO A 276 3.26 6.78 -10.26
CA PRO A 276 3.83 6.79 -8.92
C PRO A 276 3.24 5.72 -8.00
N ASN A 277 4.12 4.98 -7.32
CA ASN A 277 3.76 4.05 -6.25
C ASN A 277 3.71 4.80 -4.90
N ILE A 278 2.72 4.49 -4.04
CA ILE A 278 2.55 5.13 -2.71
C ILE A 278 3.86 5.11 -1.89
N ARG A 279 4.66 4.03 -1.97
CA ARG A 279 5.93 3.91 -1.25
C ARG A 279 6.99 4.89 -1.74
N ARG A 280 7.05 5.17 -3.04
CA ARG A 280 7.97 6.19 -3.60
C ARG A 280 7.51 7.60 -3.21
N LEU A 281 6.20 7.81 -3.25
CA LEU A 281 5.57 9.08 -2.89
C LEU A 281 5.82 9.44 -1.43
N SER A 282 5.72 8.48 -0.49
CA SER A 282 6.07 8.72 0.92
C SER A 282 7.55 9.02 1.15
N THR A 283 8.45 8.31 0.46
CA THR A 283 9.90 8.55 0.59
C THR A 283 10.32 9.90 0.03
N ALA A 284 9.67 10.37 -1.04
CA ALA A 284 10.07 11.59 -1.72
C ALA A 284 9.47 12.87 -1.14
N THR A 285 8.26 12.78 -0.57
CA THR A 285 7.59 13.94 0.05
C THR A 285 7.80 14.02 1.56
N ASP A 286 8.48 13.04 2.17
CA ASP A 286 8.65 12.87 3.62
C ASP A 286 7.31 12.82 4.39
N VAL A 287 6.20 12.56 3.69
CA VAL A 287 4.87 12.40 4.28
C VAL A 287 4.68 10.92 4.61
N PRO A 288 4.39 10.56 5.87
CA PRO A 288 4.20 9.17 6.24
C PRO A 288 2.96 8.59 5.55
N ILE A 289 3.01 7.29 5.22
CA ILE A 289 1.94 6.60 4.51
C ILE A 289 0.57 6.79 5.19
N LYS A 290 0.54 6.79 6.53
CA LYS A 290 -0.69 7.02 7.31
C LYS A 290 -1.34 8.37 7.03
N GLU A 291 -0.55 9.43 6.87
CA GLU A 291 -1.06 10.76 6.54
C GLU A 291 -1.57 10.83 5.11
N ILE A 292 -0.93 10.14 4.16
CA ILE A 292 -1.42 10.04 2.78
C ILE A 292 -2.82 9.38 2.74
N TYR A 293 -3.05 8.33 3.53
CA TYR A 293 -4.38 7.72 3.66
C TYR A 293 -5.39 8.63 4.38
N ALA A 294 -4.95 9.50 5.29
CA ALA A 294 -5.81 10.48 5.94
C ALA A 294 -6.22 11.62 4.99
N LEU A 295 -5.31 12.05 4.11
CA LEU A 295 -5.57 13.05 3.07
C LEU A 295 -6.49 12.50 1.96
N PHE A 296 -6.31 11.23 1.57
CA PHE A 296 -7.09 10.59 0.52
C PHE A 296 -7.81 9.31 1.01
N PRO A 297 -9.00 9.42 1.65
CA PRO A 297 -9.63 8.31 2.36
C PRO A 297 -10.23 7.21 1.49
N LYS A 298 -10.53 7.48 0.20
CA LYS A 298 -11.15 6.48 -0.69
C LYS A 298 -10.11 5.59 -1.37
N ALA A 299 -9.16 6.19 -2.07
CA ALA A 299 -8.13 5.47 -2.82
C ALA A 299 -6.96 6.42 -3.12
N PRO A 300 -5.92 6.50 -2.27
CA PRO A 300 -4.85 7.49 -2.40
C PRO A 300 -4.13 7.41 -3.76
N ALA A 301 -3.69 6.22 -4.18
CA ALA A 301 -2.99 6.05 -5.45
C ALA A 301 -3.84 6.47 -6.65
N LYS A 302 -5.12 6.07 -6.66
CA LYS A 302 -6.05 6.39 -7.74
C LYS A 302 -6.40 7.88 -7.76
N SER A 303 -6.64 8.47 -6.59
CA SER A 303 -7.03 9.88 -6.46
C SER A 303 -5.87 10.79 -6.89
N ILE A 304 -4.65 10.50 -6.42
CA ILE A 304 -3.45 11.25 -6.81
C ILE A 304 -3.20 11.11 -8.33
N ALA A 305 -3.27 9.90 -8.89
CA ALA A 305 -3.07 9.70 -10.33
C ALA A 305 -4.11 10.46 -11.17
N ILE A 306 -5.40 10.43 -10.77
CA ILE A 306 -6.45 11.18 -11.45
C ILE A 306 -6.19 12.68 -11.35
N LEU A 307 -5.95 13.21 -10.15
CA LEU A 307 -5.72 14.65 -9.94
C LEU A 307 -4.45 15.16 -10.63
N ALA A 308 -3.42 14.33 -10.72
CA ALA A 308 -2.19 14.62 -11.43
C ALA A 308 -2.29 14.43 -12.96
N GLY A 309 -3.42 13.90 -13.48
CA GLY A 309 -3.64 13.68 -14.91
C GLY A 309 -2.91 12.45 -15.48
N ILE A 310 -2.36 11.59 -14.63
CA ILE A 310 -1.49 10.46 -14.96
C ILE A 310 -2.36 9.25 -15.39
N PRO A 311 -1.93 8.43 -16.38
CA PRO A 311 -2.61 7.17 -16.66
C PRO A 311 -2.60 6.25 -15.43
N LYS A 312 -3.68 5.48 -15.27
CA LYS A 312 -3.86 4.59 -14.10
C LYS A 312 -2.63 3.67 -13.92
N PRO A 313 -2.07 3.54 -12.71
CA PRO A 313 -0.98 2.61 -12.45
C PRO A 313 -1.41 1.17 -12.77
N ALA A 314 -0.51 0.41 -13.40
CA ALA A 314 -0.75 -0.98 -13.82
C ALA A 314 -0.93 -1.99 -12.66
N GLY A 315 -0.93 -1.55 -11.40
CA GLY A 315 -0.87 -2.41 -10.22
C GLY A 315 -1.96 -2.22 -9.16
N CYS A 316 -3.06 -1.51 -9.45
CA CYS A 316 -4.21 -1.48 -8.54
C CYS A 316 -5.10 -2.71 -8.75
N ILE A 317 -4.84 -3.78 -7.99
CA ILE A 317 -5.86 -4.78 -7.63
C ILE A 317 -6.87 -4.17 -6.64
#